data_AF-A0A7V9TFA7-F1
#
_entry.id   AF-A0A7V9TFA7-F1
#
_cell.length_a   1.000
_cell.length_b   1.000
_cell.length_c   1.000
_cell.angle_alpha   90.00
_cell.angle_beta   90.00
_cell.angle_gamma   90.00
#
_symmetry.space_group_name_H-M   'P 1'
#
loop_
_entity.id
_entity.type
_entity.pdbx_description
1 polymer ?
#
loop_
_entity_poly.entity_id
_entity_poly.type
_entity_poly.pdbx_seq_one_letter_code
_entity_poly.pdbx_strand_id
1 'polypeptide(L)'
;MGRPEAGAILEPIARALAAGEWLSETEISTGGGLYSDHMPFMFEGIPILTLRSRLPARASNVSHTSADTRDKLDEEGIANSAATAAALLWAIANEPTLPVRRWTAVETGQRLETMGLRDPIERSGAWRWE
;
A
#
# COMPACT_ATOMS: atom_id res chain seq x y z
N MET A 1 -7.38 2.12 -0.18
CA MET A 1 -7.64 0.79 0.41
C MET A 1 -7.48 -0.28 -0.65
N GLY A 2 -6.93 -1.43 -0.24
CA GLY A 2 -6.81 -2.60 -1.11
C GLY A 2 -8.17 -3.16 -1.51
N ARG A 3 -8.22 -3.76 -2.70
CA ARG A 3 -9.42 -4.31 -3.32
C ARG A 3 -9.35 -5.84 -3.27
N PRO A 4 -10.30 -6.55 -2.61
CA PRO A 4 -10.30 -8.01 -2.60
C PRO A 4 -10.24 -8.62 -4.02
N GLU A 5 -10.97 -8.03 -4.95
CA GLU A 5 -11.03 -8.45 -6.35
C GLU A 5 -9.70 -8.29 -7.11
N ALA A 6 -8.77 -7.45 -6.61
CA ALA A 6 -7.41 -7.37 -7.16
C ALA A 6 -6.59 -8.63 -6.88
N GLY A 7 -6.99 -9.49 -5.92
CA GLY A 7 -6.32 -10.75 -5.62
C GLY A 7 -6.14 -11.65 -6.85
N ALA A 8 -7.11 -11.62 -7.78
CA ALA A 8 -7.06 -12.39 -9.02
C ALA A 8 -5.80 -12.11 -9.87
N ILE A 9 -5.30 -10.87 -9.85
CA ILE A 9 -4.06 -10.47 -10.55
C ILE A 9 -2.86 -10.39 -9.59
N LEU A 10 -3.06 -9.95 -8.35
CA LEU A 10 -1.97 -9.72 -7.40
C LEU A 10 -1.37 -11.01 -6.85
N GLU A 11 -2.19 -12.05 -6.63
CA GLU A 11 -1.69 -13.33 -6.12
C GLU A 11 -0.71 -14.05 -7.08
N PRO A 12 -1.00 -14.22 -8.39
CA PRO A 12 -0.04 -14.82 -9.30
C PRO A 12 1.22 -13.94 -9.46
N ILE A 13 1.08 -12.62 -9.49
CA ILE A 13 2.23 -11.70 -9.53
C ILE A 13 3.10 -11.87 -8.27
N ALA A 14 2.50 -11.88 -7.08
CA ALA A 14 3.22 -12.05 -5.82
C ALA A 14 3.97 -13.39 -5.78
N ARG A 15 3.36 -14.49 -6.26
CA ARG A 15 4.03 -15.79 -6.39
C ARG A 15 5.22 -15.75 -7.34
N ALA A 16 5.09 -15.07 -8.48
CA ALA A 16 6.18 -14.94 -9.44
C ALA A 16 7.34 -14.10 -8.89
N LEU A 17 7.05 -12.99 -8.21
CA LEU A 17 8.06 -12.15 -7.56
C LEU A 17 8.77 -12.89 -6.43
N ALA A 18 8.04 -13.68 -5.64
CA ALA A 18 8.63 -14.51 -4.59
C ALA A 18 9.51 -15.64 -5.16
N ALA A 19 9.09 -16.28 -6.25
CA ALA A 19 9.90 -17.30 -6.92
C ALA A 19 11.20 -16.74 -7.52
N GLY A 20 11.21 -15.46 -7.88
CA GLY A 20 12.42 -14.74 -8.30
C GLY A 20 13.20 -14.10 -7.14
N GLU A 21 12.84 -14.39 -5.88
CA GLU A 21 13.47 -13.85 -4.66
C GLU A 21 13.36 -12.33 -4.47
N TRP A 22 12.50 -11.65 -5.23
CA TRP A 22 12.24 -10.20 -5.12
C TRP A 22 11.27 -9.85 -3.98
N LEU A 23 10.52 -10.84 -3.49
CA LEU A 23 9.49 -10.65 -2.48
C LEU A 23 9.59 -11.74 -1.42
N SER A 24 9.86 -11.36 -0.17
CA SER A 24 10.00 -12.30 0.95
C SER A 24 8.65 -12.76 1.53
N GLU A 25 7.57 -12.01 1.31
CA GLU A 25 6.24 -12.30 1.83
C GLU A 25 5.15 -12.01 0.79
N THR A 26 4.23 -12.95 0.58
CA THR A 26 3.18 -12.85 -0.43
C THR A 26 1.81 -12.47 0.16
N GLU A 27 1.76 -12.02 1.42
CA GLU A 27 0.51 -11.65 2.06
C GLU A 27 -0.08 -10.40 1.39
N ILE A 28 -1.31 -10.50 0.91
CA ILE A 28 -2.06 -9.39 0.33
C ILE A 28 -3.14 -8.97 1.32
N SER A 29 -3.03 -7.73 1.81
CA SER A 29 -4.03 -7.13 2.69
C SER A 29 -4.95 -6.18 1.92
N THR A 30 -6.23 -6.17 2.28
CA THR A 30 -7.22 -5.24 1.73
C THR A 30 -7.40 -3.99 2.59
N GLY A 31 -6.50 -3.78 3.57
CA GLY A 31 -6.48 -2.60 4.42
C GLY A 31 -6.06 -1.32 3.68
N GLY A 32 -5.78 -0.28 4.46
CA GLY A 32 -5.35 1.02 3.97
C GLY A 32 -4.92 1.86 5.16
N GLY A 33 -3.78 2.53 5.01
CA GLY A 33 -3.24 3.42 6.03
C GLY A 33 -3.77 4.84 5.86
N LEU A 34 -3.64 5.63 6.91
CA LEU A 34 -3.74 7.08 6.85
C LEU A 34 -2.32 7.67 6.85
N TYR A 35 -2.23 8.98 6.61
CA TYR A 35 -1.00 9.78 6.83
C TYR A 35 0.13 9.54 5.82
N SER A 36 -0.20 9.14 4.58
CA SER A 36 0.75 9.08 3.45
C SER A 36 0.04 9.56 2.17
N ASP A 37 0.79 9.81 1.09
CA ASP A 37 0.31 10.47 -0.13
C ASP A 37 -0.75 9.70 -0.90
N HIS A 38 -0.92 8.40 -0.62
CA HIS A 38 -1.99 7.60 -1.21
C HIS A 38 -3.38 7.93 -0.63
N MET A 39 -3.44 8.62 0.51
CA MET A 39 -4.69 8.86 1.26
C MET A 39 -5.73 9.68 0.46
N PRO A 40 -5.39 10.80 -0.21
CA PRO A 40 -6.37 11.55 -1.00
C PRO A 40 -6.98 10.71 -2.13
N PHE A 41 -6.19 9.86 -2.80
CA PHE A 41 -6.69 8.96 -3.85
C PHE A 41 -7.65 7.91 -3.27
N MET A 42 -7.30 7.35 -2.12
CA MET A 42 -8.19 6.44 -1.39
C MET A 42 -9.53 7.10 -1.04
N PHE A 43 -9.51 8.35 -0.60
CA PHE A 43 -10.72 9.13 -0.28
C PHE A 43 -11.55 9.45 -1.53
N GLU A 44 -10.94 9.48 -2.71
CA GLU A 44 -11.65 9.62 -3.98
C GLU A 44 -12.19 8.28 -4.53
N GLY A 45 -12.05 7.18 -3.77
CA GLY A 45 -12.47 5.85 -4.20
C GLY A 45 -11.56 5.22 -5.25
N ILE A 46 -10.39 5.80 -5.50
CA ILE A 46 -9.41 5.30 -6.46
C ILE A 46 -8.72 4.06 -5.86
N PRO A 47 -8.62 2.93 -6.58
CA PRO A 47 -7.86 1.77 -6.12
C PRO A 47 -6.40 2.15 -5.85
N ILE A 48 -5.85 1.67 -4.74
CA ILE A 48 -4.44 1.86 -4.41
C ILE A 48 -3.82 0.51 -4.07
N LEU A 49 -2.49 0.45 -4.21
CA LEU A 49 -1.66 -0.65 -3.76
C LEU A 49 -0.46 -0.06 -3.03
N THR A 50 -0.09 -0.65 -1.90
CA THR A 50 1.08 -0.25 -1.12
C THR A 50 1.96 -1.47 -0.92
N LEU A 51 3.23 -1.35 -1.30
CA LEU A 51 4.25 -2.32 -0.91
C LEU A 51 4.68 -2.04 0.52
N ARG A 52 4.71 -3.09 1.35
CA ARG A 52 5.22 -3.01 2.72
C ARG A 52 6.66 -3.51 2.73
N SER A 53 7.54 -2.72 3.34
CA SER A 53 8.92 -3.11 3.62
C SER A 53 9.13 -3.27 5.13
N ARG A 54 10.17 -4.00 5.51
CA ARG A 54 10.63 -4.08 6.89
C ARG A 54 11.88 -3.24 7.05
N LEU A 55 11.88 -2.37 8.05
CA LEU A 55 13.07 -1.62 8.41
C LEU A 55 14.02 -2.51 9.22
N PRO A 56 15.34 -2.37 9.05
CA PRO A 56 16.29 -3.02 9.93
C PRO A 56 16.16 -2.48 11.35
N ALA A 57 16.47 -3.30 12.36
CA ALA A 57 16.30 -2.93 13.78
C ALA A 57 16.97 -1.58 14.14
N ARG A 58 18.14 -1.28 13.54
CA ARG A 58 18.87 -0.02 13.75
C ARG A 58 18.11 1.24 13.29
N ALA A 59 17.19 1.10 12.34
CA ALA A 59 16.36 2.17 11.79
C ALA A 59 14.95 2.21 12.41
N SER A 60 14.67 1.32 13.38
CA SER A 60 13.38 1.30 14.07
C SER A 60 13.27 2.50 15.02
N ASN A 61 12.09 3.13 15.07
CA ASN A 61 11.72 4.22 15.99
C ASN A 61 12.55 5.51 15.91
N VAL A 62 13.30 5.74 14.83
CA VAL A 62 14.06 7.00 14.64
C VAL A 62 13.33 8.01 13.75
N SER A 63 12.26 7.61 13.07
CA SER A 63 11.47 8.49 12.21
C SER A 63 11.01 9.74 12.98
N HIS A 64 11.13 10.92 12.33
CA HIS A 64 10.87 12.23 12.93
C HIS A 64 11.76 12.60 14.13
N THR A 65 12.95 12.00 14.26
CA THR A 65 13.94 12.39 15.28
C THR A 65 15.23 12.87 14.64
N SER A 66 16.10 13.52 15.42
CA SER A 66 17.46 13.88 14.96
C SER A 66 18.37 12.66 14.72
N ALA A 67 17.93 11.45 15.10
CA ALA A 67 18.65 10.20 14.85
C ALA A 67 18.26 9.54 13.52
N ASP A 68 17.35 10.14 12.73
CA ASP A 68 17.03 9.73 11.36
C ASP A 68 18.13 10.19 10.40
N THR A 69 19.25 9.47 10.44
CA THR A 69 20.50 9.85 9.78
C THR A 69 20.97 8.81 8.78
N ARG A 70 21.95 9.15 7.94
CA ARG A 70 22.44 8.30 6.84
C ARG A 70 22.89 6.91 7.31
N ASP A 71 23.44 6.78 8.50
CA ASP A 71 23.86 5.50 9.08
C ASP A 71 22.70 4.54 9.37
N LYS A 72 21.45 4.95 9.14
CA LYS A 72 20.25 4.11 9.22
C LYS A 72 19.87 3.49 7.88
N LEU A 73 20.42 4.00 6.77
CA LEU A 73 20.12 3.51 5.42
C LEU A 73 20.57 2.06 5.23
N ASP A 74 19.70 1.29 4.59
CA ASP A 74 19.94 -0.05 4.10
C ASP A 74 19.97 -0.02 2.56
N GLU A 75 21.16 0.09 1.98
CA GLU A 75 21.33 0.27 0.54
C GLU A 75 20.81 -0.94 -0.26
N GLU A 76 21.02 -2.15 0.26
CA GLU A 76 20.49 -3.38 -0.34
C GLU A 76 18.96 -3.41 -0.28
N GLY A 77 18.39 -3.09 0.89
CA GLY A 77 16.93 -2.99 1.06
C GLY A 77 16.29 -1.94 0.14
N ILE A 78 16.95 -0.80 -0.09
CA ILE A 78 16.50 0.24 -1.03
C ILE A 78 16.55 -0.29 -2.47
N ALA A 79 17.66 -0.91 -2.89
CA ALA A 79 17.79 -1.46 -4.23
C ALA A 79 16.75 -2.56 -4.50
N ASN A 80 16.55 -3.47 -3.54
CA ASN A 80 15.53 -4.51 -3.63
C ASN A 80 14.12 -3.90 -3.71
N SER A 81 13.80 -2.92 -2.85
CA SER A 81 12.50 -2.24 -2.88
C SER A 81 12.22 -1.58 -4.23
N ALA A 82 13.22 -0.93 -4.83
CA ALA A 82 13.10 -0.32 -6.15
C ALA A 82 12.85 -1.37 -7.24
N ALA A 83 13.60 -2.48 -7.23
CA ALA A 83 13.44 -3.54 -8.20
C ALA A 83 12.09 -4.25 -8.09
N THR A 84 11.64 -4.57 -6.87
CA THR A 84 10.34 -5.17 -6.61
C THR A 84 9.19 -4.25 -7.03
N ALA A 85 9.29 -2.95 -6.74
CA ALA A 85 8.30 -1.97 -7.18
C ALA A 85 8.25 -1.86 -8.72
N ALA A 86 9.39 -1.85 -9.39
CA ALA A 86 9.47 -1.82 -10.85
C ALA A 86 8.87 -3.08 -11.48
N ALA A 87 9.21 -4.26 -10.95
CA ALA A 87 8.70 -5.54 -11.45
C ALA A 87 7.19 -5.68 -11.24
N LEU A 88 6.67 -5.27 -10.06
CA LEU A 88 5.25 -5.24 -9.77
C LEU A 88 4.50 -4.27 -10.70
N LEU A 89 5.01 -3.05 -10.88
CA LEU A 89 4.41 -2.07 -11.78
C LEU A 89 4.38 -2.59 -13.22
N TRP A 90 5.49 -3.18 -13.68
CA TRP A 90 5.57 -3.78 -15.00
C TRP A 90 4.54 -4.89 -15.17
N ALA A 91 4.41 -5.81 -14.20
CA ALA A 91 3.46 -6.91 -14.26
C ALA A 91 2.01 -6.39 -14.33
N ILE A 92 1.62 -5.46 -13.44
CA ILE A 92 0.28 -4.87 -13.44
C ILE A 92 0.00 -4.10 -14.74
N ALA A 93 0.97 -3.36 -15.27
CA ALA A 93 0.82 -2.60 -16.51
C ALA A 93 0.65 -3.49 -17.76
N ASN A 94 1.05 -4.77 -17.68
CA ASN A 94 0.90 -5.75 -18.75
C ASN A 94 -0.33 -6.65 -18.58
N GLU A 95 -1.11 -6.48 -17.50
CA GLU A 95 -2.40 -7.15 -17.38
C GLU A 95 -3.38 -6.62 -18.44
N PRO A 96 -4.03 -7.48 -19.24
CA PRO A 96 -4.93 -7.04 -20.30
C PRO A 96 -6.16 -6.33 -19.75
N THR A 97 -6.57 -6.67 -18.52
CA THR A 97 -7.67 -6.04 -17.80
C THR A 97 -7.34 -5.93 -16.32
N LEU A 98 -7.75 -4.84 -15.69
CA LEU A 98 -7.67 -4.67 -14.25
C LEU A 98 -9.05 -4.95 -13.64
N PRO A 99 -9.18 -5.89 -12.68
CA PRO A 99 -10.46 -6.27 -12.10
C PRO A 99 -11.01 -5.23 -11.10
N VAL A 100 -10.45 -4.03 -11.07
CA VAL A 100 -10.77 -2.97 -10.10
C VAL A 100 -11.38 -1.77 -10.80
N ARG A 101 -12.26 -1.07 -10.09
CA ARG A 101 -12.80 0.22 -10.53
C ARG A 101 -12.72 1.27 -9.43
N ARG A 102 -12.91 2.53 -9.85
CA ARG A 102 -13.21 3.61 -8.91
C ARG A 102 -14.53 3.29 -8.20
N TRP A 103 -14.52 3.43 -6.88
CA TRP A 103 -15.72 3.33 -6.05
C TRP A 103 -16.47 4.66 -6.00
N THR A 104 -17.78 4.58 -5.79
CA THR A 104 -18.62 5.74 -5.50
C THR A 104 -18.28 6.32 -4.13
N ALA A 105 -18.78 7.52 -3.84
CA ALA A 105 -18.66 8.12 -2.51
C ALA A 105 -19.24 7.19 -1.43
N VAL A 106 -20.42 6.62 -1.65
CA VAL A 106 -21.09 5.71 -0.70
C VAL A 106 -20.24 4.47 -0.42
N GLU A 107 -19.76 3.79 -1.47
CA GLU A 107 -18.89 2.61 -1.34
C GLU A 107 -17.58 2.94 -0.62
N THR A 108 -17.03 4.13 -0.89
CA THR A 108 -15.81 4.63 -0.25
C THR A 108 -16.03 4.84 1.25
N GLY A 109 -17.09 5.56 1.63
CA GLY A 109 -17.46 5.79 3.03
C GLY A 109 -17.65 4.48 3.80
N GLN A 110 -18.50 3.60 3.29
CA GLN A 110 -18.79 2.29 3.91
C GLN A 110 -17.52 1.46 4.15
N ARG A 111 -16.58 1.46 3.21
CA ARG A 111 -15.32 0.73 3.40
C ARG A 111 -14.42 1.40 4.43
N LEU A 112 -14.31 2.72 4.43
CA LEU A 112 -13.51 3.44 5.44
C LEU A 112 -14.04 3.15 6.85
N GLU A 113 -15.36 3.08 7.03
CA GLU A 113 -15.98 2.66 8.30
C GLU A 113 -15.65 1.21 8.66
N THR A 114 -15.82 0.28 7.71
CA THR A 114 -15.52 -1.15 7.91
C THR A 114 -14.05 -1.38 8.31
N MET A 115 -13.16 -0.50 7.86
CA MET A 115 -11.74 -0.53 8.21
C MET A 115 -11.41 0.19 9.54
N GLY A 116 -12.40 0.72 10.25
CA GLY A 116 -12.23 1.46 11.49
C GLY A 116 -11.56 2.82 11.31
N LEU A 117 -11.62 3.41 10.11
CA LEU A 117 -10.98 4.68 9.79
C LEU A 117 -11.87 5.90 10.01
N ARG A 118 -13.16 5.73 10.34
CA ARG A 118 -14.09 6.84 10.56
C ARG A 118 -13.60 7.78 11.66
N ASP A 119 -13.39 7.27 12.87
CA ASP A 119 -12.98 8.07 14.02
C ASP A 119 -11.72 8.93 13.78
N PRO A 120 -10.58 8.39 13.27
CA PRO A 120 -9.42 9.23 12.98
C PRO A 120 -9.67 10.26 11.88
N ILE A 121 -10.48 9.94 10.86
CA ILE A 121 -10.80 10.87 9.78
C ILE A 121 -11.70 12.01 10.28
N GLU A 122 -12.74 11.71 11.08
CA GLU A 122 -13.60 12.70 11.72
C GLU A 122 -12.81 13.63 12.64
N ARG A 123 -11.90 13.08 13.47
CA ARG A 123 -11.02 13.90 14.34
C ARG A 123 -10.11 14.85 13.56
N SER A 124 -9.77 14.52 12.32
CA SER A 124 -9.00 15.42 11.45
C SER A 124 -9.86 16.44 10.68
N GLY A 125 -11.18 16.39 10.82
CA GLY A 125 -12.13 17.25 10.10
C GLY A 125 -12.29 16.90 8.61
N ALA A 126 -11.86 15.71 8.18
CA ALA A 126 -11.83 15.30 6.77
C ALA A 126 -12.97 14.35 6.37
N TRP A 127 -13.87 13.99 7.29
CA TRP A 127 -14.99 13.10 7.00
C TRP A 127 -16.04 13.80 6.12
N ARG A 128 -16.44 13.16 5.03
CA ARG A 128 -17.33 13.75 4.01
C ARG A 128 -18.29 12.75 3.35
N TRP A 129 -18.44 11.56 3.93
CA TRP A 129 -19.32 10.51 3.41
C TRP A 129 -20.47 10.33 4.40
N GLU A 130 -21.64 10.86 4.04
CA GLU A 130 -22.90 10.71 4.78
C GLU A 130 -23.76 9.59 4.19
#